data_AF-A0AAD6A6L8-F1
#
_entry.id   AF-A0AAD6A6L8-F1
#
_cell.length_a   1.000
_cell.length_b   1.000
_cell.length_c   1.000
_cell.angle_alpha   90.00
_cell.angle_beta   90.00
_cell.angle_gamma   90.00
#
_symmetry.space_group_name_H-M   'P 1'
#
loop_
_entity.id
_entity.type
_entity.pdbx_description
1 polymer ?
#
loop_
_entity_poly.entity_id
_entity_poly.type
_entity_poly.pdbx_seq_one_letter_code
_entity_poly.pdbx_strand_id
1 'polypeptide(L)'
;MEIVLGYSRLRSEFGRQPLLSDRPASLILDLPPDPSLAPCFLLKNPRDQGLQAARDMSEHQVNTERFESDSCGINHVEGGWPKDVNPQEMEQTIRFRKKVEKDESYVNSLLQLGGVMEHCIRQNNAVDLYQEYFEDEDEVEQNQDPHSAKTINVFRDPNEVKRSVSSLSWQPDGGQKLAAAYCCLTYQRTRDLDLEPQRTRSVPEGIVSPRLSG
;
A
#
# COMPACT_ATOMS: atom_id res chain seq x y z
N MET A 1 53.06 -53.76 40.31
CA MET A 1 53.41 -52.96 39.13
C MET A 1 52.17 -52.90 38.24
N GLU A 2 51.54 -51.73 38.13
CA GLU A 2 50.39 -51.55 37.24
C GLU A 2 50.89 -51.40 35.80
N ILE A 3 50.49 -52.33 34.93
CA ILE A 3 50.81 -52.25 33.51
C ILE A 3 49.82 -51.26 32.88
N VAL A 4 50.25 -50.01 32.74
CA VAL A 4 49.48 -49.00 32.01
C VAL A 4 49.76 -49.15 30.53
N LEU A 5 48.85 -49.80 29.80
CA LEU A 5 48.86 -49.84 28.33
C LEU A 5 48.39 -48.49 27.79
N GLY A 6 49.33 -47.60 27.48
CA GLY A 6 49.05 -46.35 26.78
C GLY A 6 48.72 -46.61 25.31
N TYR A 7 47.45 -46.45 24.93
CA TYR A 7 47.04 -46.50 23.53
C TYR A 7 47.30 -45.15 22.87
N SER A 8 48.31 -45.07 22.00
CA SER A 8 48.57 -43.90 21.17
C SER A 8 48.23 -44.21 19.70
N ARG A 9 47.43 -43.32 19.09
CA ARG A 9 47.18 -43.30 17.64
C ARG A 9 47.32 -41.87 17.12
N LEU A 10 47.67 -41.74 15.85
CA LEU A 10 47.74 -40.45 15.17
C LEU A 10 46.34 -39.83 15.08
N ARG A 11 46.24 -38.51 15.30
CA ARG A 11 44.96 -37.78 15.27
C ARG A 11 44.22 -37.92 13.92
N SER A 12 44.95 -38.14 12.83
CA SER A 12 44.41 -38.40 11.48
C SER A 12 43.77 -39.79 11.30
N GLU A 13 43.92 -40.69 12.28
CA GLU A 13 43.33 -42.02 12.29
C GLU A 13 42.08 -42.11 13.18
N PHE A 14 41.84 -41.09 14.01
CA PHE A 14 40.60 -40.95 14.77
C PHE A 14 39.45 -40.53 13.86
N GLY A 15 38.28 -41.14 14.04
CA GLY A 15 37.06 -40.81 13.28
C GLY A 15 36.99 -41.41 11.87
N ARG A 16 37.93 -42.28 11.48
CA ARG A 16 37.79 -43.06 10.22
C ARG A 16 36.57 -43.96 10.30
N GLN A 17 35.76 -43.98 9.25
CA GLN A 17 34.57 -44.82 9.17
C GLN A 17 34.98 -46.30 9.32
N PRO A 18 34.44 -47.05 10.31
CA PRO A 18 34.73 -48.46 10.43
C PRO A 18 34.11 -49.18 9.23
N LEU A 19 34.95 -49.86 8.45
CA LEU A 19 34.51 -50.69 7.32
C LEU A 19 34.02 -52.04 7.86
N LEU A 20 32.84 -52.02 8.48
CA LEU A 20 32.14 -53.23 8.87
C LEU A 20 31.53 -53.83 7.60
N SER A 21 31.97 -55.02 7.25
CA SER A 21 31.39 -55.84 6.18
C SER A 21 30.96 -57.15 6.81
N ASP A 22 29.83 -57.70 6.39
CA ASP A 22 29.43 -59.05 6.80
C ASP A 22 30.47 -60.01 6.25
N ARG A 23 31.27 -60.57 7.16
CA ARG A 23 32.24 -61.61 6.87
C ARG A 23 31.77 -62.90 7.53
N PRO A 24 31.89 -64.04 6.84
CA PRO A 24 31.60 -65.32 7.46
C PRO A 24 32.50 -65.51 8.69
N ALA A 25 31.99 -66.18 9.73
CA ALA A 25 32.70 -66.39 10.97
C ALA A 25 34.09 -66.99 10.69
N SER A 26 35.15 -66.22 10.93
CA SER A 26 36.52 -66.70 10.82
C SER A 26 37.00 -67.11 12.21
N LEU A 27 37.45 -68.35 12.35
CA LEU A 27 38.16 -68.79 13.55
C LEU A 27 39.51 -68.08 13.58
N ILE A 28 39.60 -66.97 14.31
CA ILE A 28 40.83 -66.16 14.40
C ILE A 28 41.90 -66.92 15.19
N LEU A 29 41.47 -67.73 16.16
CA LEU A 29 42.36 -68.48 17.03
C LEU A 29 41.64 -69.73 17.53
N ASP A 30 42.28 -70.87 17.37
CA ASP A 30 41.92 -72.12 18.03
C ASP A 30 43.05 -72.48 19.00
N LEU A 31 42.76 -72.47 20.29
CA LEU A 31 43.72 -72.82 21.33
C LEU A 31 43.36 -74.19 21.88
N PRO A 32 44.04 -75.27 21.45
CA PRO A 32 43.86 -76.55 22.09
C PRO A 32 44.31 -76.47 23.55
N PRO A 33 43.63 -77.17 24.47
CA PRO A 33 44.00 -77.16 25.88
C PRO A 33 45.41 -77.72 26.06
N ASP A 34 46.26 -76.97 26.77
CA ASP A 34 47.62 -77.40 27.07
C ASP A 34 47.59 -78.52 28.15
N PRO A 35 48.02 -79.75 27.82
CA PRO A 35 47.99 -80.87 28.76
C PRO A 35 48.93 -80.68 29.95
N SER A 36 49.91 -79.77 29.87
CA SER A 36 50.80 -79.45 30.98
C SER A 36 50.12 -78.66 32.10
N LEU A 37 49.02 -77.96 31.81
CA LEU A 37 48.24 -77.17 32.76
C LEU A 37 47.15 -77.99 33.46
N ALA A 38 46.79 -79.16 32.92
CA ALA A 38 45.82 -80.06 33.52
C ALA A 38 46.13 -80.45 34.98
N PRO A 39 47.37 -80.82 35.38
CA PRO A 39 47.68 -81.13 36.77
C PRO A 39 47.63 -79.89 37.71
N CYS A 40 47.70 -78.68 37.16
CA CYS A 40 47.58 -77.43 37.91
C CYS A 40 46.14 -76.96 38.10
N PHE A 41 45.15 -77.71 37.57
CA PHE A 41 43.75 -77.39 37.76
C PHE A 41 43.33 -77.69 39.20
N LEU A 42 43.05 -76.63 39.96
CA LEU A 42 42.45 -76.71 41.29
C LEU A 42 40.98 -76.34 41.19
N LEU A 43 40.10 -77.30 41.47
CA LEU A 43 38.66 -77.06 41.57
C LEU A 43 38.41 -76.11 42.77
N LYS A 44 38.23 -74.82 42.48
CA LYS A 44 37.84 -73.85 43.49
C LYS A 44 36.36 -74.04 43.83
N ASN A 45 36.09 -74.21 45.12
CA ASN A 45 34.72 -74.23 45.64
C ASN A 45 34.04 -72.89 45.29
N PRO A 46 32.81 -72.90 44.74
CA PRO A 46 32.13 -71.68 44.32
C PRO A 46 32.02 -70.71 45.51
N ARG A 47 32.46 -69.47 45.29
CA ARG A 47 32.23 -68.35 46.19
C ARG A 47 31.49 -67.28 45.42
N ASP A 48 30.47 -66.72 46.05
CA ASP A 48 29.73 -65.59 45.51
C ASP A 48 30.67 -64.40 45.33
N GLN A 49 30.65 -63.82 44.13
CA GLN A 49 31.43 -62.64 43.79
C GLN A 49 30.45 -61.56 43.33
N GLY A 50 30.43 -60.42 44.02
CA GLY A 50 29.56 -59.30 43.67
C GLY A 50 30.02 -58.67 42.35
N LEU A 51 29.12 -58.61 41.37
CA LEU A 51 29.33 -57.92 40.09
C LEU A 51 28.65 -56.55 40.16
N GLN A 52 29.40 -55.47 39.97
CA GLN A 52 28.82 -54.14 39.84
C GLN A 52 28.29 -53.96 38.40
N ALA A 53 26.97 -54.07 38.24
CA ALA A 53 26.26 -53.91 36.96
C ALA A 53 25.61 -52.51 36.81
N ALA A 54 26.25 -51.48 37.37
CA ALA A 54 25.84 -50.10 37.18
C ALA A 54 26.65 -49.45 36.05
N ARG A 55 26.04 -48.53 35.29
CA ARG A 55 26.77 -47.71 34.32
C ARG A 55 27.64 -46.69 35.07
N ASP A 56 28.91 -46.61 34.70
CA ASP A 56 29.80 -45.57 35.20
C ASP A 56 29.33 -44.21 34.69
N MET A 57 29.12 -43.28 35.62
CA MET A 57 28.72 -41.91 35.33
C MET A 57 29.88 -40.96 35.69
N SER A 58 30.09 -39.95 34.86
CA SER A 58 31.08 -38.89 35.10
C SER A 58 30.41 -37.54 34.90
N GLU A 59 30.56 -36.65 35.88
CA GLU A 59 30.14 -35.25 35.81
C GLU A 59 31.39 -34.36 35.76
N HIS A 60 31.34 -33.30 34.96
CA HIS A 60 32.36 -32.26 34.93
C HIS A 60 31.69 -30.90 35.00
N GLN A 61 32.09 -30.09 35.97
CA GLN A 61 31.67 -28.69 36.08
C GLN A 61 32.75 -27.79 35.49
N VAL A 62 32.32 -26.86 34.64
CA VAL A 62 33.19 -25.87 33.99
C VAL A 62 32.61 -24.49 34.26
N ASN A 63 33.46 -23.56 34.67
CA ASN A 63 33.10 -22.18 34.91
C ASN A 63 33.82 -21.31 33.87
N THR A 64 33.09 -20.49 33.12
CA THR A 64 33.66 -19.59 32.10
C THR A 64 33.71 -18.17 32.62
N GLU A 65 34.84 -17.51 32.43
CA GLU A 65 35.00 -16.10 32.78
C GLU A 65 34.14 -15.20 31.88
N ARG A 66 33.64 -14.10 32.44
CA ARG A 66 32.81 -13.15 31.71
C ARG A 66 33.70 -12.22 30.89
N PHE A 67 33.51 -12.22 29.58
CA PHE A 67 34.20 -11.33 28.64
C PHE A 67 33.35 -10.09 28.37
N GLU A 68 33.95 -8.91 28.50
CA GLU A 68 33.34 -7.63 28.13
C GLU A 68 33.82 -7.23 26.73
N SER A 69 32.87 -7.03 25.82
CA SER A 69 33.15 -6.58 24.46
C SER A 69 32.37 -5.32 24.15
N ASP A 70 33.08 -4.27 23.76
CA ASP A 70 32.47 -3.04 23.29
C ASP A 70 32.39 -3.02 21.76
N SER A 71 31.21 -2.71 21.25
CA SER A 71 30.96 -2.56 19.81
C SER A 71 31.28 -1.14 19.38
N CYS A 72 32.49 -0.91 18.89
CA CYS A 72 32.91 0.38 18.32
C CYS A 72 32.61 0.44 16.81
N GLY A 73 31.78 1.39 16.40
CA GLY A 73 31.59 1.75 14.99
C GLY A 73 32.20 3.12 14.69
N ILE A 74 32.85 3.28 13.55
CA ILE A 74 33.34 4.58 13.06
C ILE A 74 32.29 5.14 12.09
N ASN A 75 31.69 6.29 12.44
CA ASN A 75 30.79 7.00 11.54
C ASN A 75 31.58 8.05 10.76
N HIS A 76 31.79 7.81 9.46
CA HIS A 76 32.37 8.81 8.56
C HIS A 76 31.30 9.84 8.17
N VAL A 77 31.12 10.87 9.01
CA VAL A 77 30.19 11.99 8.72
C VAL A 77 30.77 12.93 7.66
N GLU A 78 32.10 12.96 7.52
CA GLU A 78 32.84 13.85 6.63
C GLU A 78 33.55 13.01 5.56
N GLY A 79 32.90 12.77 4.43
CA GLY A 79 33.37 11.80 3.44
C GLY A 79 33.56 12.38 2.04
N GLY A 80 34.72 12.12 1.44
CA GLY A 80 35.00 12.34 0.02
C GLY A 80 36.38 12.91 -0.28
N TRP A 81 37.05 13.50 0.72
CA TRP A 81 38.39 14.04 0.54
C TRP A 81 39.46 12.94 0.70
N PRO A 82 40.53 12.97 -0.12
CA PRO A 82 41.68 12.08 0.06
C PRO A 82 42.35 12.27 1.42
N LYS A 83 43.05 11.24 1.89
CA LYS A 83 43.72 11.20 3.21
C LYS A 83 44.64 12.40 3.48
N ASP A 84 45.21 13.00 2.43
CA ASP A 84 46.19 14.08 2.51
C ASP A 84 45.56 15.49 2.43
N VAL A 85 44.22 15.59 2.32
CA VAL A 85 43.51 16.87 2.18
C VAL A 85 42.61 17.09 3.38
N ASN A 86 42.92 18.13 4.17
CA ASN A 86 42.07 18.54 5.28
C ASN A 86 40.88 19.37 4.76
N PRO A 87 39.62 18.92 4.94
CA PRO A 87 38.44 19.65 4.48
C PRO A 87 38.22 20.98 5.20
N GLN A 88 38.70 21.09 6.45
CA GLN A 88 38.60 22.31 7.27
C GLN A 88 39.54 23.41 6.76
N GLU A 89 40.55 23.04 5.96
CA GLU A 89 41.53 23.98 5.41
C GLU A 89 41.15 24.36 3.98
N MET A 90 40.63 25.57 3.82
CA MET A 90 40.11 26.05 2.53
C MET A 90 41.20 26.09 1.43
N GLU A 91 42.45 26.40 1.76
CA GLU A 91 43.54 26.42 0.78
C GLU A 91 43.82 25.03 0.19
N GLN A 92 43.80 23.99 1.02
CA GLN A 92 44.03 22.61 0.57
C GLN A 92 42.90 22.12 -0.33
N THR A 93 41.64 22.42 0.02
CA THR A 93 40.49 22.04 -0.81
C THR A 93 40.49 22.78 -2.16
N ILE A 94 40.81 24.09 -2.18
CA ILE A 94 40.94 24.87 -3.43
C ILE A 94 42.09 24.33 -4.29
N ARG A 95 43.25 24.04 -3.69
CA ARG A 95 44.40 23.49 -4.42
C ARG A 95 44.07 22.13 -5.03
N PHE A 96 43.37 21.28 -4.29
CA PHE A 96 42.93 19.98 -4.78
C PHE A 96 41.94 20.11 -5.94
N ARG A 97 40.90 20.95 -5.82
CA ARG A 97 39.93 21.20 -6.92
C ARG A 97 40.64 21.70 -8.17
N LYS A 98 41.50 22.71 -8.05
CA LYS A 98 42.28 23.24 -9.17
C LYS A 98 43.21 22.20 -9.81
N LYS A 99 43.71 21.23 -9.05
CA LYS A 99 44.52 20.13 -9.58
C LYS A 99 43.66 19.19 -10.44
N VAL A 100 42.47 18.84 -9.95
CA VAL A 100 41.53 17.96 -10.67
C VAL A 100 40.96 18.65 -11.91
N GLU A 101 40.58 19.93 -11.80
CA GLU A 101 40.00 20.71 -12.91
C GLU A 101 40.96 20.92 -14.09
N LYS A 102 42.27 20.80 -13.86
CA LYS A 102 43.30 20.90 -14.91
C LYS A 102 43.56 19.59 -15.63
N ASP A 103 43.03 18.48 -15.14
CA ASP A 103 43.23 17.17 -15.76
C ASP A 103 42.46 17.11 -17.09
N GLU A 104 43.14 16.73 -18.17
CA GLU A 104 42.52 16.63 -19.50
C GLU A 104 41.37 15.61 -19.51
N SER A 105 41.50 14.52 -18.75
CA SER A 105 40.45 13.50 -18.64
C SER A 105 39.18 14.06 -18.00
N TYR A 106 39.32 14.94 -17.01
CA TYR A 106 38.22 15.65 -16.37
C TYR A 106 37.51 16.57 -17.37
N VAL A 107 38.27 17.41 -18.08
CA VAL A 107 37.72 18.36 -19.06
C VAL A 107 37.00 17.62 -20.19
N ASN A 108 37.62 16.58 -20.75
CA ASN A 108 37.03 15.79 -21.84
C ASN A 108 35.73 15.10 -21.40
N SER A 109 35.71 14.52 -20.20
CA SER A 109 34.51 13.87 -19.65
C SER A 109 33.38 14.88 -19.42
N LEU A 110 33.71 16.08 -18.92
CA LEU A 110 32.75 17.13 -18.65
C LEU A 110 32.12 17.65 -19.95
N LEU A 111 32.92 17.86 -21.00
CA LEU A 111 32.41 18.25 -22.32
C LEU A 111 31.52 17.17 -22.94
N GLN A 112 31.93 15.91 -22.86
CA GLN A 112 31.14 14.79 -23.39
C GLN A 112 29.78 14.68 -22.67
N LEU A 113 29.78 14.72 -21.34
CA LEU A 113 28.55 14.65 -20.55
C LEU A 113 27.69 15.90 -20.75
N GLY A 114 28.32 17.07 -20.88
CA GLY A 114 27.66 18.33 -21.18
C GLY A 114 26.88 18.28 -22.49
N GLY A 115 27.46 17.71 -23.56
CA GLY A 115 26.76 17.54 -24.83
C GLY A 115 25.51 16.64 -24.74
N VAL A 116 25.59 15.55 -23.96
CA VAL A 116 24.45 14.66 -23.69
C VAL A 116 23.38 15.41 -22.87
N MET A 117 23.79 16.12 -21.82
CA MET A 117 22.90 16.91 -20.97
C MET A 117 22.18 18.00 -21.77
N GLU A 118 22.89 18.71 -22.65
CA GLU A 118 22.31 19.75 -23.51
C GLU A 118 21.26 19.18 -24.47
N HIS A 119 21.50 17.98 -25.01
CA HIS A 119 20.50 17.28 -25.82
C HIS A 119 19.23 16.99 -25.02
N CYS A 120 19.36 16.41 -23.82
CA CYS A 120 18.21 16.11 -22.94
C CYS A 120 17.45 17.38 -22.55
N ILE A 121 18.15 18.47 -22.22
CA ILE A 121 17.51 19.75 -21.88
C ILE A 121 16.70 20.30 -23.06
N ARG A 122 17.28 20.27 -24.27
CA ARG A 122 16.57 20.72 -25.48
C ARG A 122 15.34 19.85 -25.76
N GLN A 123 15.41 18.55 -25.53
CA GLN A 123 14.26 17.65 -25.68
C GLN A 123 13.15 17.97 -24.67
N ASN A 124 13.49 18.15 -23.39
CA ASN A 124 12.51 18.49 -22.36
C ASN A 124 11.83 19.84 -22.61
N ASN A 125 12.56 20.79 -23.20
CA ASN A 125 12.01 22.11 -23.54
C ASN A 125 11.24 22.13 -24.88
N ALA A 126 11.33 21.07 -25.71
CA ALA A 126 10.69 21.06 -27.02
C ALA A 126 9.17 20.89 -26.92
N VAL A 127 8.72 20.04 -25.98
CA VAL A 127 7.31 19.83 -25.65
C VAL A 127 7.24 19.54 -24.16
N ASP A 128 6.37 20.25 -23.45
CA ASP A 128 6.09 19.93 -22.06
C ASP A 128 5.21 18.68 -22.01
N LEU A 129 5.84 17.54 -21.70
CA LEU A 129 5.16 16.25 -21.58
C LEU A 129 4.22 16.19 -20.37
N TYR A 130 4.35 17.11 -19.42
CA TYR A 130 3.60 17.13 -18.17
C TYR A 130 2.54 18.24 -18.14
N GLN A 131 2.35 18.96 -19.25
CA GLN A 131 1.30 19.95 -19.35
C GLN A 131 -0.07 19.27 -19.39
N GLU A 132 -0.90 19.53 -18.39
CA GLU A 132 -2.31 19.18 -18.40
C GLU A 132 -3.11 20.27 -19.12
N TYR A 133 -3.92 19.87 -20.12
CA TYR A 133 -4.79 20.79 -20.84
C TYR A 133 -6.16 20.84 -20.15
N PHE A 134 -6.76 22.03 -20.10
CA PHE A 134 -8.11 22.29 -19.58
C PHE A 134 -8.29 22.09 -18.07
N GLU A 135 -7.24 22.29 -17.26
CA GLU A 135 -7.32 22.15 -15.79
C GLU A 135 -8.33 23.13 -15.15
N ASP A 136 -8.51 24.32 -15.74
CA ASP A 136 -9.39 25.39 -15.24
C ASP A 136 -10.70 25.57 -16.03
N GLU A 137 -10.99 24.70 -17.02
CA GLU A 137 -12.27 24.79 -17.73
C GLU A 137 -13.34 23.98 -16.99
N ASP A 138 -14.20 24.68 -16.25
CA ASP A 138 -15.49 24.12 -15.85
C ASP A 138 -16.27 23.75 -17.13
N GLU A 139 -16.67 22.48 -17.26
CA GLU A 139 -17.52 22.01 -18.37
C GLU A 139 -18.84 22.80 -18.36
N VAL A 140 -18.88 23.93 -19.08
CA VAL A 140 -20.10 24.69 -19.27
C VAL A 140 -20.89 23.96 -20.35
N GLU A 141 -21.68 22.96 -19.96
CA GLU A 141 -22.67 22.37 -20.84
C GLU A 141 -23.54 23.51 -21.40
N GLN A 142 -23.34 23.84 -22.67
CA GLN A 142 -24.30 24.67 -23.39
C GLN A 142 -25.61 23.90 -23.38
N ASN A 143 -26.56 24.36 -22.55
CA ASN A 143 -27.92 23.84 -22.52
C ASN A 143 -28.51 23.96 -23.93
N GLN A 144 -28.44 22.87 -24.70
CA GLN A 144 -29.09 22.70 -26.00
C GLN A 144 -30.51 22.16 -25.81
N ASP A 145 -31.14 22.46 -24.68
CA ASP A 145 -32.50 22.02 -24.43
C ASP A 145 -33.45 22.69 -25.43
N PRO A 146 -34.24 21.92 -26.19
CA PRO A 146 -35.23 22.49 -27.10
C PRO A 146 -36.26 23.29 -26.30
N HIS A 147 -36.75 24.40 -26.87
CA HIS A 147 -37.77 25.22 -26.24
C HIS A 147 -38.98 24.35 -25.82
N SER A 148 -39.21 24.27 -24.50
CA SER A 148 -40.29 23.48 -23.91
C SER A 148 -41.40 24.40 -23.40
N ALA A 149 -42.62 24.20 -23.88
CA ALA A 149 -43.80 24.87 -23.38
C ALA A 149 -44.65 23.87 -22.57
N LYS A 150 -44.80 24.13 -21.27
CA LYS A 150 -45.63 23.31 -20.38
C LYS A 150 -46.81 24.14 -19.88
N THR A 151 -48.03 23.66 -20.11
CA THR A 151 -49.22 24.25 -19.48
C THR A 151 -49.20 23.93 -18.00
N ILE A 152 -49.02 24.96 -17.16
CA ILE A 152 -49.00 24.80 -15.70
C ILE A 152 -50.42 24.68 -15.16
N ASN A 153 -51.32 25.56 -15.61
CA ASN A 153 -52.71 25.63 -15.14
C ASN A 153 -53.68 25.96 -16.29
N VAL A 154 -54.93 25.49 -16.17
CA VAL A 154 -56.03 25.81 -17.11
C VAL A 154 -57.17 26.46 -16.32
N PHE A 155 -57.39 27.75 -16.54
CA PHE A 155 -58.50 28.50 -15.94
C PHE A 155 -59.70 28.52 -16.88
N ARG A 156 -60.87 28.04 -16.41
CA ARG A 156 -62.10 27.97 -17.21
C ARG A 156 -63.12 29.02 -16.74
N ASP A 157 -63.91 29.53 -17.67
CA ASP A 157 -65.04 30.42 -17.37
C ASP A 157 -66.09 29.66 -16.54
N PRO A 158 -66.46 30.14 -15.34
CA PRO A 158 -67.53 29.53 -14.53
C PRO A 158 -68.93 29.66 -15.11
N ASN A 159 -69.12 30.49 -16.15
CA ASN A 159 -70.44 30.77 -16.71
C ASN A 159 -70.98 29.65 -17.62
N GLU A 160 -72.29 29.37 -17.57
CA GLU A 160 -72.93 28.32 -18.37
C GLU A 160 -72.93 28.63 -19.88
N VAL A 161 -73.10 29.92 -20.24
CA VAL A 161 -73.02 30.37 -21.64
C VAL A 161 -71.55 30.48 -22.04
N LYS A 162 -71.14 29.80 -23.10
CA LYS A 162 -69.76 29.83 -23.62
C LYS A 162 -69.43 31.22 -24.19
N ARG A 163 -68.44 31.90 -23.60
CA ARG A 163 -67.93 33.22 -24.04
C ARG A 163 -66.47 33.10 -24.43
N SER A 164 -66.01 33.91 -25.40
CA SER A 164 -64.59 33.97 -25.80
C SER A 164 -63.83 34.97 -24.93
N VAL A 165 -62.56 34.67 -24.61
CA VAL A 165 -61.66 35.62 -23.95
C VAL A 165 -61.18 36.65 -24.98
N SER A 166 -61.39 37.94 -24.71
CA SER A 166 -60.95 39.03 -25.59
C SER A 166 -59.68 39.74 -25.13
N SER A 167 -59.38 39.70 -23.83
CA SER A 167 -58.18 40.29 -23.27
C SER A 167 -57.75 39.58 -21.99
N LEU A 168 -56.44 39.49 -21.79
CA LEU A 168 -55.80 38.97 -20.58
C LEU A 168 -54.83 40.04 -20.07
N SER A 169 -54.84 40.29 -18.77
CA SER A 169 -53.92 41.24 -18.15
C SER A 169 -53.40 40.69 -16.82
N TRP A 170 -52.10 40.79 -16.59
CA TRP A 170 -51.47 40.39 -15.34
C TRP A 170 -51.51 41.53 -14.33
N GLN A 171 -51.71 41.20 -13.05
CA GLN A 171 -51.54 42.18 -11.97
C GLN A 171 -50.07 42.65 -11.94
N PRO A 172 -49.79 43.98 -12.02
CA PRO A 172 -48.43 44.51 -12.03
C PRO A 172 -47.64 44.23 -10.75
N ASP A 173 -48.35 44.08 -9.63
CA ASP A 173 -47.79 43.80 -8.31
C ASP A 173 -47.61 42.29 -8.12
N GLY A 174 -46.44 41.78 -8.51
CA GLY A 174 -46.01 40.40 -8.25
C GLY A 174 -46.57 39.31 -9.17
N GLY A 175 -47.42 39.64 -10.16
CA GLY A 175 -47.84 38.69 -11.21
C GLY A 175 -48.66 37.49 -10.74
N GLN A 176 -49.15 37.47 -9.50
CA GLN A 176 -49.83 36.31 -8.92
C GLN A 176 -51.31 36.20 -9.32
N LYS A 177 -51.88 37.25 -9.90
CA LYS A 177 -53.29 37.27 -10.34
C LYS A 177 -53.38 37.62 -11.81
N LEU A 178 -54.24 36.89 -12.50
CA LEU A 178 -54.58 37.10 -13.91
C LEU A 178 -56.02 37.62 -14.00
N ALA A 179 -56.20 38.76 -14.64
CA ALA A 179 -57.51 39.26 -15.03
C ALA A 179 -57.82 38.81 -16.47
N ALA A 180 -59.02 38.25 -16.68
CA ALA A 180 -59.50 37.84 -18.00
C ALA A 180 -60.81 38.57 -18.34
N ALA A 181 -60.87 39.17 -19.52
CA ALA A 181 -62.06 39.79 -20.07
C ALA A 181 -62.75 38.83 -21.04
N TYR A 182 -64.02 38.53 -20.78
CA TYR A 182 -64.84 37.64 -21.61
C TYR A 182 -65.87 38.45 -22.41
N CYS A 183 -66.00 38.19 -23.71
CA CYS A 183 -67.03 38.80 -24.54
C CYS A 183 -67.69 37.77 -25.48
N CYS A 184 -68.89 38.12 -25.96
CA CYS A 184 -69.61 37.36 -26.97
C CYS A 184 -69.57 38.15 -28.29
N LEU A 185 -68.85 37.63 -29.29
CA LEU A 185 -68.67 38.31 -30.57
C LEU A 185 -69.87 38.14 -31.53
N THR A 186 -70.84 37.27 -31.18
CA THR A 186 -72.05 37.08 -31.99
C THR A 186 -73.15 38.06 -31.59
N TYR A 187 -73.11 39.26 -32.18
CA TYR A 187 -74.05 40.35 -31.91
C TYR A 187 -75.46 40.17 -32.53
N GLN A 188 -75.72 39.08 -33.28
CA GLN A 188 -76.98 38.88 -34.03
C GLN A 188 -77.61 37.48 -33.91
N ARG A 189 -77.14 36.62 -32.98
CA ARG A 189 -77.72 35.26 -32.80
C ARG A 189 -78.74 35.17 -31.66
N THR A 190 -79.15 36.30 -31.10
CA THR A 190 -80.21 36.42 -30.08
C THR A 190 -81.60 36.25 -30.72
N ARG A 191 -81.98 35.01 -31.00
CA ARG A 191 -83.39 34.61 -30.97
C ARG A 191 -83.69 33.35 -30.16
N ASP A 192 -82.70 32.56 -29.77
CA ASP A 192 -82.95 31.27 -29.09
C ASP A 192 -82.25 31.11 -27.73
N LEU A 193 -82.07 32.20 -26.96
CA LEU A 193 -81.63 32.10 -25.56
C LEU A 193 -82.57 32.94 -24.69
N ASP A 194 -83.57 32.25 -24.14
CA ASP A 194 -84.56 32.77 -23.21
C ASP A 194 -83.92 33.44 -22.01
N LEU A 195 -84.23 34.72 -21.83
CA LEU A 195 -83.92 35.51 -20.64
C LEU A 195 -85.06 35.33 -19.63
N GLU A 196 -84.89 34.43 -18.67
CA GLU A 196 -85.63 34.46 -17.40
C GLU A 196 -84.80 35.23 -16.36
N PRO A 197 -85.27 36.36 -15.82
CA PRO A 197 -84.57 37.09 -14.77
C PRO A 197 -84.86 36.44 -13.41
N GLN A 198 -84.01 35.53 -12.95
CA GLN A 198 -84.07 35.08 -11.55
C GLN A 198 -83.39 36.09 -10.62
N ARG A 199 -84.23 36.91 -9.97
CA ARG A 199 -83.89 37.60 -8.72
C ARG A 199 -83.72 36.57 -7.60
N THR A 200 -82.51 36.45 -7.03
CA THR A 200 -82.35 36.04 -5.62
C THR A 200 -81.11 36.70 -4.99
N ARG A 201 -81.34 37.36 -3.86
CA ARG A 201 -80.33 37.87 -2.92
C ARG A 201 -79.64 36.71 -2.20
N SER A 202 -78.34 36.82 -1.95
CA SER A 202 -77.70 36.44 -0.68
C SER A 202 -76.20 36.77 -0.68
N VAL A 203 -75.79 37.66 0.22
CA VAL A 203 -74.46 37.72 0.87
C VAL A 203 -74.53 36.69 2.02
N PRO A 204 -73.51 35.85 2.31
CA PRO A 204 -72.43 36.28 3.20
C PRO A 204 -71.03 35.66 3.01
N GLU A 205 -70.11 36.31 3.72
CA GLU A 205 -68.77 35.97 4.22
C GLU A 205 -68.31 34.51 4.20
N GLY A 206 -67.00 34.35 4.02
CA GLY A 206 -66.28 33.10 4.26
C GLY A 206 -64.77 33.27 4.15
N ILE A 207 -64.16 33.83 5.21
CA ILE A 207 -62.72 33.75 5.46
C ILE A 207 -62.34 32.27 5.61
N VAL A 208 -61.48 31.75 4.73
CA VAL A 208 -60.71 30.53 5.00
C VAL A 208 -59.31 30.70 4.41
N SER A 209 -58.33 30.91 5.29
CA SER A 209 -56.91 30.69 4.99
C SER A 209 -56.62 29.19 4.95
N PRO A 210 -55.75 28.72 4.05
CA PRO A 210 -54.94 27.54 4.32
C PRO A 210 -53.50 27.95 4.61
N ARG A 211 -52.99 27.39 5.71
CA ARG A 211 -51.59 27.44 6.15
C ARG A 211 -50.69 26.79 5.08
N LEU A 212 -49.54 27.43 4.85
CA LEU A 212 -48.38 26.84 4.18
C LEU A 212 -47.77 25.76 5.08
N SER A 213 -47.60 24.57 4.54
CA SER A 213 -46.68 23.54 5.03
C SER A 213 -45.79 23.16 3.85
N GLY A 214 -44.48 23.33 4.01
CA GLY A 214 -43.45 23.04 3.01
C GLY A 214 -42.78 24.31 2.51
#